data_AF-A0A846NW32-F1
#
_entry.id   AF-A0A846NW32-F1
#
_cell.length_a   1.000
_cell.length_b   1.000
_cell.length_c   1.000
_cell.angle_alpha   90.00
_cell.angle_beta   90.00
_cell.angle_gamma   90.00
#
_symmetry.space_group_name_H-M   'P 1'
#
loop_
_entity.id
_entity.type
_entity.pdbx_description
1 polymer ?
#
loop_
_entity_poly.entity_id
_entity_poly.type
_entity_poly.pdbx_seq_one_letter_code
_entity_poly.pdbx_strand_id
1 'polypeptide(L)'
;IGNDIVYSRALKHLCCRKAVTGRDASGSVINIYEVWSGIGCKCICFSEIEAKLENVPSGSYTVNVYEKGTQPGSEEPMEQTLIISQDVSV
;
A
#
# COMPACT_ATOMS: atom_id res chain seq x y z
N ILE A 1 -1.96 23.87 -9.92
CA ILE A 1 -2.80 22.72 -10.31
C ILE A 1 -1.88 21.52 -10.21
N GLY A 2 -2.07 20.67 -9.21
CA GLY A 2 -1.33 19.41 -9.08
C GLY A 2 -2.15 18.28 -9.68
N ASN A 3 -1.49 17.21 -10.04
CA ASN A 3 -2.13 16.00 -10.54
C ASN A 3 -2.25 14.98 -9.41
N ASP A 4 -3.09 13.98 -9.62
CA ASP A 4 -3.33 12.93 -8.63
C ASP A 4 -2.60 11.65 -9.05
N ILE A 5 -1.90 11.01 -8.11
CA ILE A 5 -1.41 9.65 -8.27
C ILE A 5 -2.40 8.73 -7.55
N VAL A 6 -3.01 7.81 -8.31
CA VAL A 6 -3.91 6.79 -7.77
C VAL A 6 -3.21 5.45 -7.82
N TYR A 7 -3.15 4.81 -6.66
CA TYR A 7 -2.77 3.42 -6.53
C TYR A 7 -4.02 2.60 -6.23
N SER A 8 -4.32 1.57 -7.02
CA SER A 8 -5.27 0.55 -6.63
C SER A 8 -4.83 -0.84 -7.05
N ARG A 9 -5.25 -1.86 -6.29
CA ARG A 9 -5.11 -3.27 -6.70
C ARG A 9 -6.21 -4.13 -6.11
N ALA A 10 -6.68 -5.09 -6.90
CA ALA A 10 -7.46 -6.20 -6.40
C ALA A 10 -6.55 -7.18 -5.64
N LEU A 11 -7.04 -7.71 -4.52
CA LEU A 11 -6.27 -8.62 -3.69
C LEU A 11 -7.16 -9.67 -3.03
N LYS A 12 -6.53 -10.82 -2.75
CA LYS A 12 -7.11 -11.95 -2.04
C LYS A 12 -6.50 -11.99 -0.64
N HIS A 13 -7.29 -11.86 0.42
CA HIS A 13 -6.80 -11.80 1.79
C HIS A 13 -7.68 -12.57 2.76
N LEU A 14 -7.18 -12.81 3.97
CA LEU A 14 -8.01 -13.35 5.05
C LEU A 14 -9.02 -12.27 5.47
N CYS A 15 -10.30 -12.60 5.49
CA CYS A 15 -11.39 -11.63 5.73
C CYS A 15 -11.26 -10.86 7.05
N CYS A 16 -10.61 -11.46 8.04
CA CYS A 16 -10.45 -10.90 9.38
C CYS A 16 -9.23 -9.96 9.49
N ARG A 17 -8.43 -9.89 8.43
CA ARG A 17 -7.33 -8.94 8.31
C ARG A 17 -7.81 -7.65 7.67
N LYS A 18 -7.17 -6.56 8.08
CA LYS A 18 -7.41 -5.22 7.56
C LYS A 18 -6.09 -4.60 7.12
N ALA A 19 -6.11 -3.89 6.01
CA ALA A 19 -5.02 -3.05 5.57
C ALA A 19 -5.38 -1.58 5.81
N VAL A 20 -4.41 -0.81 6.28
CA VAL A 20 -4.48 0.65 6.28
C VAL A 20 -3.35 1.17 5.40
N THR A 21 -3.68 2.04 4.45
CA THR A 21 -2.67 2.64 3.57
C THR A 21 -2.01 3.83 4.25
N GLY A 22 -0.70 3.80 4.37
CA GLY A 22 0.14 4.94 4.74
C GLY A 22 0.93 5.45 3.54
N ARG A 23 1.49 6.66 3.65
CA ARG A 23 2.37 7.21 2.61
C ARG A 23 3.50 8.03 3.21
N ASP A 24 4.61 8.06 2.50
CA ASP A 24 5.75 8.92 2.74
C ASP A 24 6.32 9.40 1.41
N ALA A 25 6.81 10.63 1.35
CA ALA A 25 7.36 11.23 0.14
C ALA A 25 8.67 11.95 0.46
N SER A 26 9.73 11.59 -0.26
CA SER A 26 11.05 12.18 -0.12
C SER A 26 11.64 12.45 -1.50
N GLY A 27 11.70 13.73 -1.87
CA GLY A 27 12.14 14.15 -3.20
C GLY A 27 11.28 13.55 -4.31
N SER A 28 11.90 12.81 -5.23
CA SER A 28 11.24 12.12 -6.34
C SER A 28 10.82 10.69 -6.00
N VAL A 29 10.86 10.27 -4.74
CA VAL A 29 10.43 8.94 -4.31
C VAL A 29 9.18 9.05 -3.46
N ILE A 30 8.15 8.31 -3.87
CA ILE A 30 6.88 8.20 -3.15
C ILE A 30 6.77 6.76 -2.68
N ASN A 31 6.64 6.54 -1.37
CA ASN A 31 6.43 5.24 -0.78
C ASN A 31 5.00 5.15 -0.24
N ILE A 32 4.25 4.17 -0.72
CA ILE A 32 2.93 3.78 -0.20
C ILE A 32 3.13 2.50 0.62
N TYR A 33 2.48 2.42 1.78
CA TYR A 33 2.58 1.28 2.67
C TYR A 33 1.20 0.68 2.91
N GLU A 34 1.02 -0.60 2.61
CA GLU A 34 -0.12 -1.38 3.08
C GLU A 34 0.24 -1.95 4.44
N VAL A 35 -0.34 -1.40 5.51
CA VAL A 35 -0.10 -1.84 6.88
C VAL A 35 -1.19 -2.82 7.29
N TRP A 36 -0.86 -4.09 7.26
CA TRP A 36 -1.78 -5.19 7.52
C TRP A 36 -1.80 -5.59 8.99
N SER A 37 -2.99 -5.72 9.56
CA SER A 37 -3.20 -6.15 10.94
C SER A 37 -4.41 -7.06 11.07
N GLY A 38 -4.59 -7.62 12.27
CA GLY A 38 -5.71 -8.47 12.63
C GLY A 38 -5.38 -9.95 12.61
N ILE A 39 -6.27 -10.74 13.20
CA ILE A 39 -6.12 -12.19 13.30
C ILE A 39 -6.28 -12.85 11.93
N GLY A 40 -5.60 -13.99 11.75
CA GLY A 40 -5.88 -14.88 10.63
C GLY A 40 -7.22 -15.61 10.82
N CYS A 41 -7.93 -15.89 9.74
CA CYS A 41 -9.12 -16.74 9.77
C CYS A 41 -9.23 -17.58 8.48
N LYS A 42 -10.12 -18.58 8.49
CA LYS A 42 -10.23 -19.54 7.37
C LYS A 42 -10.85 -18.93 6.10
N CYS A 43 -11.65 -17.87 6.26
CA CYS A 43 -12.37 -17.27 5.15
C CYS A 43 -11.44 -16.39 4.32
N ILE A 44 -11.56 -16.54 3.01
CA ILE A 44 -10.87 -15.70 2.04
C ILE A 44 -11.84 -14.68 1.45
N CYS A 45 -11.42 -13.42 1.46
CA CYS A 45 -12.12 -12.30 0.88
C CYS A 45 -11.37 -11.77 -0.34
N PHE A 46 -12.14 -11.21 -1.26
CA PHE A 46 -11.65 -10.42 -2.38
C PHE A 46 -12.05 -8.97 -2.14
N SER A 47 -11.08 -8.08 -2.22
CA SER A 47 -11.28 -6.65 -2.05
C SER A 47 -10.35 -5.88 -2.97
N GLU A 48 -10.60 -4.58 -3.09
CA GLU A 48 -9.70 -3.63 -3.73
C GLU A 48 -9.16 -2.70 -2.65
N ILE A 49 -7.83 -2.50 -2.65
CA ILE A 49 -7.20 -1.46 -1.85
C ILE A 49 -6.92 -0.27 -2.77
N GLU A 50 -7.15 0.94 -2.27
CA GLU A 50 -6.92 2.18 -2.99
C GLU A 50 -6.18 3.17 -2.09
N ALA A 51 -5.20 3.88 -2.66
CA ALA A 51 -4.60 5.06 -2.06
C ALA A 51 -4.50 6.18 -3.10
N LYS A 52 -4.89 7.38 -2.70
CA LYS A 52 -4.84 8.57 -3.55
C LYS A 52 -3.87 9.60 -2.97
N LEU A 53 -2.90 10.04 -3.78
CA LEU A 53 -2.06 11.19 -3.49
C LEU A 53 -2.54 12.36 -4.33
N GLU A 54 -3.03 13.39 -3.66
CA GLU A 54 -3.59 14.56 -4.31
C GLU A 54 -2.58 15.71 -4.35
N ASN A 55 -2.74 16.58 -5.34
CA ASN A 55 -1.91 17.77 -5.51
C ASN A 55 -0.40 17.48 -5.63
N VAL A 56 -0.04 16.37 -6.27
CA VAL A 56 1.37 16.05 -6.54
C VAL A 56 1.90 17.06 -7.58
N PRO A 57 3.01 17.77 -7.29
CA PRO A 57 3.62 18.68 -8.25
C PRO A 57 4.06 17.94 -9.51
N SER A 58 4.02 18.59 -10.67
CA SER A 58 4.51 17.98 -11.90
C SER A 58 5.99 17.60 -11.78
N GLY A 59 6.33 16.43 -12.30
CA GLY A 59 7.64 15.83 -12.11
C GLY A 59 7.65 14.34 -12.43
N SER A 60 8.83 13.74 -12.35
CA SER A 60 9.00 12.29 -12.44
C SER A 60 9.22 11.72 -11.06
N TYR A 61 8.44 10.71 -10.71
CA TYR A 61 8.47 10.06 -9.40
C TYR A 61 8.64 8.56 -9.54
N THR A 62 9.46 7.97 -8.70
CA THR A 62 9.44 6.53 -8.46
C THR A 62 8.44 6.25 -7.34
N VAL A 63 7.35 5.58 -7.68
CA VAL A 63 6.31 5.15 -6.74
C VAL A 63 6.56 3.71 -6.33
N ASN A 64 6.84 3.49 -5.05
CA ASN A 64 7.01 2.18 -4.45
C ASN A 64 5.81 1.85 -3.57
N VAL A 65 5.33 0.62 -3.63
CA VAL A 65 4.33 0.11 -2.70
C VAL A 65 4.92 -1.03 -1.90
N TYR A 66 4.81 -0.95 -0.58
CA TYR A 66 5.29 -1.96 0.35
C TYR A 66 4.16 -2.59 1.14
N GLU A 67 4.22 -3.90 1.33
CA GLU A 67 3.42 -4.62 2.31
C GLU A 67 4.19 -4.73 3.63
N LYS A 68 3.56 -4.39 4.76
CA LYS A 68 4.11 -4.58 6.12
C LYS A 68 3.00 -4.74 7.15
N GLY A 69 3.34 -4.97 8.42
CA GLY A 69 2.37 -5.09 9.51
C GLY A 69 2.66 -6.27 10.42
N THR A 70 1.64 -7.05 10.80
CA THR A 70 1.79 -8.24 11.67
C THR A 70 1.42 -9.54 10.98
N GLN A 71 1.98 -10.67 11.42
CA GLN A 71 1.65 -11.99 10.87
C GLN A 71 0.19 -12.41 11.20
N PRO A 72 -0.43 -13.30 10.41
CA PRO A 72 -1.80 -13.72 10.69
C PRO A 72 -1.89 -14.56 11.97
N GLY A 73 -2.58 -14.05 12.98
CA GLY A 73 -2.81 -14.78 14.23
C GLY A 73 -1.69 -14.63 15.27
N SER A 74 -0.74 -13.72 15.07
CA SER A 74 0.22 -13.27 16.08
C SER A 74 0.39 -11.76 16.04
N GLU A 75 1.01 -11.20 17.08
CA GLU A 75 1.45 -9.80 17.09
C GLU A 75 2.86 -9.63 16.52
N GLU A 76 3.47 -10.71 16.02
CA GLU A 76 4.81 -10.66 15.44
C GLU A 76 4.79 -9.84 14.14
N PRO A 77 5.81 -9.00 13.90
CA PRO A 77 5.90 -8.23 12.68
C PRO A 77 6.11 -9.14 11.47
N MET A 78 5.51 -8.77 10.33
CA MET A 78 5.89 -9.31 9.03
C MET A 78 7.08 -8.53 8.46
N GLU A 79 7.90 -9.20 7.64
CA GLU A 79 8.94 -8.51 6.88
C GLU A 79 8.30 -7.54 5.87
N GLN A 80 8.89 -6.35 5.76
CA GLN A 80 8.45 -5.38 4.75
C GLN A 80 8.84 -5.88 3.36
N THR A 81 7.86 -6.01 2.47
CA THR A 81 8.07 -6.50 1.11
C THR A 81 7.69 -5.44 0.09
N LEU A 82 8.58 -5.13 -0.85
CA LEU A 82 8.25 -4.29 -2.02
C LEU A 82 7.39 -5.10 -2.98
N ILE A 83 6.16 -4.63 -3.24
CA ILE A 83 5.20 -5.32 -4.10
C ILE A 83 4.99 -4.63 -5.45
N ILE A 84 5.25 -3.32 -5.54
CA ILE A 84 5.19 -2.52 -6.77
C ILE A 84 6.31 -1.50 -6.74
N SER A 85 6.98 -1.30 -7.87
CA SER A 85 7.88 -0.17 -8.10
C SER A 85 7.66 0.31 -9.53
N GLN A 86 7.28 1.58 -9.69
CA GLN A 86 6.93 2.14 -10.99
C GLN A 86 7.33 3.62 -11.07
N ASP A 87 7.93 4.00 -12.20
CA ASP A 87 8.16 5.40 -12.52
C ASP A 87 6.90 6.02 -13.14
N VAL A 88 6.48 7.15 -12.60
CA VAL A 88 5.28 7.89 -13.00
C VAL A 88 5.66 9.33 -13.28
N SER A 89 5.21 9.84 -14.43
CA SER A 89 5.31 11.26 -14.76
C SER A 89 3.97 11.93 -14.52
N VAL A 90 4.03 13.04 -13.79
CA VAL A 90 2.90 13.83 -13.29
C VAL A 90 2.97 15.22 -13.91
#